data_AF-A0A841ZV42-F1
#
_entry.id   AF-A0A841ZV42-F1
#
_cell.length_a   1.000
_cell.length_b   1.000
_cell.length_c   1.000
_cell.angle_alpha   90.00
_cell.angle_beta   90.00
_cell.angle_gamma   90.00
#
_symmetry.space_group_name_H-M   'P 1'
#
loop_
_entity.id
_entity.type
_entity.pdbx_description
1 polymer ?
#
loop_
_entity_poly.entity_id
_entity_poly.type
_entity_poly.pdbx_seq_one_letter_code
_entity_poly.pdbx_strand_id
1 'polypeptide(L)'
;MNKSSIDISDVFKIIKSHVILLVLIPIIACISAFVASKYMLTPTYTASSQIFIATQAPKEGQTSVYSEQLKSNVQLINTFNMILKNARTIEKVKQELDITTPTAVLAEALQIQSEKDSLVFTVSFKDEDPAKATKMVNAVTQAYQQDIPQLIESNKVIILEKASVPTVPSSPKLVINLIIAGILGIVIDIIFVLTILLFRNTINSEKDLEDLNLNSMGTIPLIKSKG
;
A
#
# COMPACT_ATOMS: atom_id res chain seq x y z
N MET A 1 -41.17 23.00 -0.32
CA MET A 1 -39.83 22.39 -0.47
C MET A 1 -39.95 21.20 -1.41
N ASN A 2 -39.98 21.46 -2.72
CA ASN A 2 -39.95 20.39 -3.72
C ASN A 2 -38.47 20.25 -4.14
N LYS A 3 -37.90 19.07 -3.92
CA LYS A 3 -36.50 18.77 -4.24
C LYS A 3 -36.35 18.89 -5.76
N SER A 4 -35.58 19.87 -6.24
CA SER A 4 -35.02 19.86 -7.59
C SER A 4 -34.24 18.55 -7.73
N SER A 5 -34.86 17.55 -8.34
CA SER A 5 -34.22 16.28 -8.64
C SER A 5 -33.16 16.58 -9.69
N ILE A 6 -31.89 16.49 -9.30
CA ILE A 6 -30.76 16.55 -10.23
C ILE A 6 -31.04 15.50 -11.32
N ASP A 7 -31.36 15.95 -12.53
CA ASP A 7 -31.62 15.07 -13.65
C ASP A 7 -30.26 14.56 -14.17
N ILE A 8 -30.17 13.26 -14.43
CA ILE A 8 -28.98 12.62 -15.01
C ILE A 8 -28.65 13.24 -16.38
N SER A 9 -29.66 13.77 -17.08
CA SER A 9 -29.51 14.49 -18.34
C SER A 9 -28.65 15.77 -18.20
N ASP A 10 -28.78 16.49 -17.09
CA ASP A 10 -28.02 17.73 -16.86
C ASP A 10 -26.56 17.45 -16.53
N VAL A 11 -26.31 16.36 -15.81
CA VAL A 11 -24.95 15.83 -15.57
C VAL A 11 -24.28 15.51 -16.90
N PHE A 12 -24.98 14.85 -17.82
CA PHE A 12 -24.43 14.48 -19.13
C PHE A 12 -24.10 15.70 -20.02
N LYS A 13 -24.94 16.74 -20.01
CA LYS A 13 -24.69 17.99 -20.73
C LYS A 13 -23.46 18.74 -20.20
N ILE A 14 -23.29 18.78 -18.88
CA ILE A 14 -22.14 19.44 -18.24
C ILE A 14 -20.86 18.67 -18.51
N ILE A 15 -20.88 17.34 -18.37
CA ILE A 15 -19.77 16.47 -18.73
C ILE A 15 -19.35 16.75 -20.17
N LYS A 16 -20.30 16.75 -21.13
CA LYS A 16 -20.00 17.04 -22.54
C LYS A 16 -19.41 18.44 -22.77
N SER A 17 -19.88 19.43 -22.00
CA SER A 17 -19.36 20.81 -22.10
C SER A 17 -17.98 20.99 -21.44
N HIS A 18 -17.59 20.11 -20.53
CA HIS A 18 -16.36 20.23 -19.73
C HIS A 18 -15.46 18.98 -19.84
N VAL A 19 -15.60 18.17 -20.89
CA VAL A 19 -14.79 16.95 -21.11
C VAL A 19 -13.30 17.26 -21.05
N ILE A 20 -12.89 18.44 -21.54
CA ILE A 20 -11.50 18.88 -21.49
C ILE A 20 -11.03 18.96 -20.03
N LEU A 21 -11.83 19.54 -19.13
CA LEU A 21 -11.48 19.71 -17.72
C LEU A 21 -11.45 18.34 -17.00
N LEU A 22 -12.41 17.47 -17.36
CA LEU A 22 -12.52 16.08 -16.87
C LEU A 22 -11.28 15.24 -17.22
N VAL A 23 -10.65 15.53 -18.35
CA VAL A 23 -9.40 14.87 -18.78
C VAL A 23 -8.16 15.58 -18.24
N LEU A 24 -8.17 16.92 -18.16
CA LEU A 24 -7.00 17.71 -17.75
C LEU A 24 -6.63 17.49 -16.29
N ILE A 25 -7.61 17.44 -15.37
CA ILE A 25 -7.36 17.32 -13.93
C ILE A 25 -6.67 15.98 -13.59
N PRO A 26 -7.17 14.81 -14.05
CA PRO A 26 -6.47 13.54 -13.83
C PRO A 26 -5.09 13.50 -14.46
N ILE A 27 -4.89 14.12 -15.64
CA ILE A 27 -3.58 14.18 -16.28
C ILE A 27 -2.59 14.99 -15.43
N ILE A 28 -3.00 16.16 -14.92
CA ILE A 28 -2.17 16.98 -14.03
C ILE A 28 -1.84 16.24 -12.74
N ALA A 29 -2.81 15.51 -12.17
CA ALA A 29 -2.58 14.67 -10.98
C ALA A 29 -1.58 13.53 -11.25
N CYS A 30 -1.64 12.90 -12.42
CA CYS A 30 -0.66 11.89 -12.82
C CYS A 30 0.74 12.49 -13.04
N ILE A 31 0.84 13.65 -13.68
CA ILE A 31 2.12 14.34 -13.89
C ILE A 31 2.73 14.75 -12.55
N SER A 32 1.94 15.33 -11.64
CA SER A 32 2.44 15.72 -10.31
C SER A 32 2.90 14.50 -9.50
N ALA A 33 2.16 13.39 -9.55
CA ALA A 33 2.57 12.13 -8.92
C ALA A 33 3.84 11.53 -9.53
N PHE A 34 4.03 11.63 -10.85
CA PHE A 34 5.26 11.22 -11.52
C PHE A 34 6.47 12.03 -11.02
N VAL A 35 6.34 13.36 -11.00
CA VAL A 35 7.39 14.27 -10.55
C VAL A 35 7.71 14.01 -9.07
N ALA A 36 6.70 13.93 -8.21
CA ALA A 36 6.88 13.63 -6.79
C ALA A 36 7.56 12.25 -6.58
N SER A 37 7.15 11.22 -7.33
CA SER A 37 7.75 9.88 -7.23
C SER A 37 9.19 9.81 -7.70
N LYS A 38 9.62 10.68 -8.63
CA LYS A 38 10.98 10.67 -9.15
C LYS A 38 11.94 11.60 -8.41
N TYR A 39 11.45 12.72 -7.91
CA TYR A 39 12.31 13.79 -7.37
C TYR A 39 12.16 14.00 -5.87
N MET A 40 11.05 13.57 -5.26
CA MET A 40 10.74 13.87 -3.86
C MET A 40 10.78 12.63 -2.96
N LEU A 41 10.50 11.45 -3.53
CA LEU A 41 10.55 10.17 -2.81
C LEU A 41 11.91 9.48 -3.00
N THR A 42 12.62 9.20 -1.92
CA THR A 42 13.89 8.47 -1.96
C THR A 42 13.66 7.01 -2.35
N PRO A 43 14.48 6.44 -3.25
CA PRO A 43 14.37 5.03 -3.62
C PRO A 43 14.79 4.17 -2.43
N THR A 44 13.96 3.18 -2.09
CA THR A 44 14.29 2.21 -1.03
C THR A 44 14.39 0.80 -1.59
N TYR A 45 15.34 0.05 -1.07
CA TYR A 45 15.71 -1.28 -1.48
C TYR A 45 15.33 -2.27 -0.38
N THR A 46 14.66 -3.34 -0.77
CA THR A 46 14.30 -4.42 0.15
C THR A 46 15.23 -5.59 -0.10
N ALA A 47 16.04 -5.96 0.91
CA ALA A 47 16.75 -7.24 0.92
C ALA A 47 15.91 -8.27 1.69
N SER A 48 15.97 -9.54 1.28
CA SER A 48 15.19 -10.62 1.88
C SER A 48 16.02 -11.89 2.05
N SER A 49 15.81 -12.62 3.13
CA SER A 49 16.38 -13.94 3.41
C SER A 49 15.29 -14.87 3.93
N GLN A 50 15.38 -16.14 3.58
CA GLN A 50 14.41 -17.14 4.00
C GLN A 50 15.01 -18.04 5.08
N ILE A 51 14.29 -18.18 6.19
CA ILE A 51 14.64 -19.08 7.30
C ILE A 51 13.55 -20.12 7.50
N PHE A 52 13.95 -21.35 7.78
CA PHE A 52 13.07 -22.44 8.16
C PHE A 52 13.30 -22.79 9.62
N ILE A 53 12.20 -22.96 10.37
CA ILE A 53 12.25 -23.38 11.77
C ILE A 53 11.92 -24.87 11.82
N ALA A 54 12.95 -25.69 12.03
CA ALA A 54 12.79 -27.11 12.25
C ALA A 54 12.40 -27.37 13.71
N THR A 55 11.20 -27.90 13.92
CA THR A 55 10.77 -28.49 15.20
C THR A 55 11.16 -29.98 15.22
N GLN A 56 11.73 -30.47 16.31
CA GLN A 56 12.11 -31.89 16.39
C GLN A 56 10.90 -32.83 16.15
N ALA A 57 11.13 -33.88 15.36
CA ALA A 57 10.24 -35.04 15.31
C ALA A 57 10.32 -35.79 16.66
N PRO A 58 9.22 -36.36 17.16
CA PRO A 58 9.22 -37.08 18.43
C PRO A 58 10.16 -38.29 18.35
N LYS A 59 10.82 -38.59 19.47
CA LYS A 59 11.59 -39.84 19.63
C LYS A 59 10.66 -41.04 19.40
N GLU A 60 11.19 -42.09 18.76
CA GLU A 60 10.44 -43.30 18.40
C GLU A 60 9.54 -43.82 19.54
N GLY A 61 8.24 -43.96 19.28
CA GLY A 61 7.27 -44.58 20.21
C GLY A 61 5.99 -43.80 20.53
N GLN A 62 5.83 -42.54 20.09
CA GLN A 62 4.62 -41.73 20.37
C GLN A 62 4.05 -41.07 19.10
N THR A 63 3.52 -41.89 18.18
CA THR A 63 3.02 -41.41 16.87
C THR A 63 1.61 -40.78 16.94
N SER A 64 0.83 -41.02 18.01
CA SER A 64 -0.56 -40.56 18.12
C SER A 64 -0.74 -39.12 18.63
N VAL A 65 0.30 -38.49 19.21
CA VAL A 65 0.25 -37.11 19.76
C VAL A 65 0.77 -36.06 18.76
N TYR A 66 1.35 -36.50 17.64
CA TYR A 66 2.08 -35.66 16.70
C TYR A 66 1.20 -34.77 15.81
N SER A 67 0.00 -35.23 15.41
CA SER A 67 -0.89 -34.47 14.53
C SER A 67 -1.60 -33.30 15.24
N GLU A 68 -1.88 -33.43 16.54
CA GLU A 68 -2.38 -32.33 17.38
C GLU A 68 -1.26 -31.34 17.72
N GLN A 69 -0.04 -31.81 18.00
CA GLN A 69 1.13 -30.96 18.24
C GLN A 69 1.58 -30.18 16.99
N LEU A 70 1.45 -30.73 15.78
CA LEU A 70 1.72 -29.99 14.54
C LEU A 70 0.74 -28.82 14.32
N LYS A 71 -0.54 -28.97 14.68
CA LYS A 71 -1.49 -27.85 14.67
C LYS A 71 -1.14 -26.80 15.73
N SER A 72 -0.63 -27.20 16.88
CA SER A 72 -0.05 -26.28 17.88
C SER A 72 1.22 -25.59 17.36
N ASN A 73 2.04 -26.25 16.54
CA ASN A 73 3.27 -25.67 15.98
C ASN A 73 2.98 -24.54 14.97
N VAL A 74 1.89 -24.59 14.20
CA VAL A 74 1.45 -23.48 13.34
C VAL A 74 0.97 -22.28 14.19
N GLN A 75 0.40 -22.50 15.38
CA GLN A 75 0.05 -21.41 16.30
C GLN A 75 1.29 -20.70 16.89
N LEU A 76 2.47 -21.33 16.83
CA LEU A 76 3.72 -20.70 17.27
C LEU A 76 4.24 -19.63 16.31
N ILE A 77 3.66 -19.47 15.11
CA ILE A 77 4.05 -18.42 14.16
C ILE A 77 4.03 -17.03 14.81
N ASN A 78 3.01 -16.73 15.62
CA ASN A 78 2.90 -15.46 16.33
C ASN A 78 3.99 -15.30 17.40
N THR A 79 4.32 -16.39 18.10
CA THR A 79 5.41 -16.43 19.09
C THR A 79 6.76 -16.20 18.41
N PHE A 80 7.03 -16.86 17.29
CA PHE A 80 8.25 -16.67 16.51
C PHE A 80 8.33 -15.25 15.96
N ASN A 81 7.23 -14.68 15.46
CA ASN A 81 7.20 -13.27 15.03
C ASN A 81 7.57 -12.30 16.17
N MET A 82 7.15 -12.56 17.41
CA MET A 82 7.53 -11.75 18.57
C MET A 82 9.01 -11.91 18.93
N ILE A 83 9.53 -13.13 18.92
CA ILE A 83 10.95 -13.41 19.21
C ILE A 83 11.86 -12.81 18.13
N LEU A 84 11.48 -12.98 16.85
CA LEU A 84 12.19 -12.45 15.69
C LEU A 84 12.04 -10.93 15.55
N LYS A 85 11.16 -10.26 16.31
CA LYS A 85 11.11 -8.79 16.37
C LYS A 85 11.65 -8.23 17.68
N ASN A 86 12.33 -9.05 18.48
CA ASN A 86 12.87 -8.62 19.76
C ASN A 86 13.95 -7.55 19.56
N ALA A 87 13.77 -6.40 20.22
CA ALA A 87 14.71 -5.28 20.21
C ALA A 87 16.13 -5.69 20.63
N ARG A 88 16.29 -6.73 21.46
CA ARG A 88 17.61 -7.22 21.90
C ARG A 88 18.47 -7.71 20.73
N THR A 89 17.90 -8.48 19.79
CA THR A 89 18.67 -8.99 18.64
C THR A 89 19.02 -7.85 17.69
N ILE A 90 18.09 -6.91 17.46
CA ILE A 90 18.33 -5.74 16.61
C ILE A 90 19.43 -4.86 17.21
N GLU A 91 19.45 -4.64 18.53
CA GLU A 91 20.51 -3.88 19.20
C GLU A 91 21.88 -4.58 19.08
N LYS A 92 21.92 -5.92 19.26
CA LYS A 92 23.14 -6.72 19.11
C LYS A 92 23.72 -6.59 17.69
N VAL A 93 22.87 -6.73 16.67
CA VAL A 93 23.28 -6.58 15.26
C VAL A 93 23.71 -5.15 14.93
N LYS A 94 23.00 -4.15 15.47
CA LYS A 94 23.35 -2.74 15.32
C LYS A 94 24.74 -2.44 15.88
N GLN A 95 25.08 -3.01 17.04
CA GLN A 95 26.42 -2.89 17.65
C GLN A 95 27.48 -3.62 16.82
N GLU A 96 27.18 -4.80 16.29
CA GLU A 96 28.12 -5.57 15.46
C GLU A 96 28.43 -4.91 14.11
N LEU A 97 27.46 -4.19 13.54
CA LEU A 97 27.59 -3.52 12.25
C LEU A 97 27.94 -2.01 12.37
N ASP A 98 28.22 -1.51 13.58
CA ASP A 98 28.48 -0.10 13.88
C ASP A 98 27.41 0.86 13.29
N ILE A 99 26.14 0.46 13.35
CA ILE A 99 25.03 1.23 12.79
C ILE A 99 24.59 2.32 13.78
N THR A 100 24.64 3.58 13.36
CA THR A 100 24.23 4.73 14.18
C THR A 100 22.70 4.92 14.23
N THR A 101 21.96 4.27 13.35
CA THR A 101 20.50 4.38 13.26
C THR A 101 19.82 3.94 14.56
N PRO A 102 18.82 4.68 15.06
CA PRO A 102 18.05 4.28 16.24
C PRO A 102 17.38 2.92 16.05
N THR A 103 17.41 2.10 17.10
CA THR A 103 16.89 0.72 17.10
C THR A 103 15.39 0.66 16.78
N ALA A 104 14.63 1.69 17.17
CA ALA A 104 13.22 1.81 16.81
C ALA A 104 13.01 1.90 15.29
N VAL A 105 13.82 2.69 14.60
CA VAL A 105 13.75 2.84 13.13
C VAL A 105 14.14 1.53 12.43
N LEU A 106 15.18 0.85 12.94
CA LEU A 106 15.58 -0.46 12.43
C LEU A 106 14.48 -1.52 12.64
N ALA A 107 13.79 -1.50 13.79
CA ALA A 107 12.70 -2.42 14.08
C ALA A 107 11.48 -2.21 13.18
N GLU A 108 11.18 -0.96 12.81
CA GLU A 108 10.11 -0.64 11.85
C GLU A 108 10.47 -1.05 10.42
N ALA A 109 11.75 -0.90 10.05
CA ALA A 109 12.25 -1.30 8.73
C ALA A 109 12.36 -2.83 8.56
N LEU A 110 12.46 -3.59 9.65
CA LEU A 110 12.49 -5.05 9.67
C LEU A 110 11.08 -5.65 9.55
N GLN A 111 10.85 -6.37 8.47
CA GLN A 111 9.59 -7.08 8.21
C GLN A 111 9.83 -8.57 8.19
N ILE A 112 9.06 -9.30 9.00
CA ILE A 112 9.07 -10.77 9.03
C ILE A 112 7.69 -11.23 8.61
N GLN A 113 7.68 -12.10 7.60
CA GLN A 113 6.46 -12.63 7.01
C GLN A 113 6.55 -14.15 6.93
N SER A 114 5.55 -14.83 7.47
CA SER A 114 5.35 -16.27 7.31
C SER A 114 4.27 -16.52 6.26
N GLU A 115 4.45 -17.54 5.43
CA GLU A 115 3.34 -18.06 4.64
C GLU A 115 2.34 -18.79 5.55
N LYS A 116 1.07 -18.80 5.13
CA LYS A 116 0.01 -19.44 5.91
C LYS A 116 0.30 -20.94 6.03
N ASP A 117 0.21 -21.46 7.26
CA ASP A 117 0.48 -22.87 7.57
C ASP A 117 1.92 -23.32 7.21
N SER A 118 2.87 -22.37 7.15
CA SER A 118 4.28 -22.62 6.82
C SER A 118 5.21 -22.29 7.99
N LEU A 119 6.26 -23.10 8.16
CA LEU A 119 7.38 -22.84 9.08
C LEU A 119 8.56 -22.14 8.38
N VAL A 120 8.33 -21.66 7.15
CA VAL A 120 9.26 -20.81 6.41
C VAL A 120 8.87 -19.35 6.65
N PHE A 121 9.86 -18.57 7.10
CA PHE A 121 9.75 -17.15 7.34
C PHE A 121 10.67 -16.40 6.38
N THR A 122 10.10 -15.39 5.73
CA THR A 122 10.86 -14.40 4.97
C THR A 122 11.17 -13.24 5.90
N VAL A 123 12.45 -13.01 6.14
CA VAL A 123 12.97 -11.85 6.86
C VAL A 123 13.42 -10.84 5.83
N SER A 124 12.88 -9.63 5.88
CA SER A 124 13.20 -8.57 4.93
C SER A 124 13.49 -7.26 5.65
N PHE A 125 14.38 -6.45 5.07
CA PHE A 125 14.76 -5.16 5.61
C PHE A 125 14.79 -4.11 4.49
N LYS A 126 14.25 -2.93 4.79
CA LYS A 126 14.16 -1.81 3.84
C LYS A 126 15.15 -0.73 4.21
N ASP A 127 16.02 -0.37 3.28
CA ASP A 127 17.00 0.72 3.44
C ASP A 127 17.18 1.50 2.13
N GLU A 128 17.72 2.71 2.20
CA GLU A 128 18.11 3.47 1.01
C GLU A 128 19.38 2.89 0.37
N ASP A 129 20.26 2.27 1.17
CA ASP A 129 21.46 1.59 0.69
C ASP A 129 21.21 0.08 0.55
N PRO A 130 21.22 -0.48 -0.68
CA PRO A 130 20.98 -1.90 -0.91
C PRO A 130 22.01 -2.80 -0.23
N ALA A 131 23.26 -2.34 -0.07
CA ALA A 131 24.30 -3.11 0.62
C ALA A 131 24.06 -3.15 2.13
N LYS A 132 23.60 -2.05 2.74
CA LYS A 132 23.22 -2.03 4.16
C LYS A 132 22.02 -2.93 4.42
N ALA A 133 21.00 -2.89 3.56
CA ALA A 133 19.84 -3.76 3.68
C ALA A 133 20.25 -5.23 3.70
N THR A 134 21.11 -5.66 2.77
CA THR A 134 21.58 -7.05 2.70
C THR A 134 22.41 -7.44 3.92
N LYS A 135 23.33 -6.58 4.37
CA LYS A 135 24.14 -6.83 5.57
C LYS A 135 23.25 -6.99 6.81
N MET A 136 22.27 -6.10 6.97
CA MET A 136 21.34 -6.13 8.10
C MET A 136 20.54 -7.43 8.12
N VAL A 137 19.93 -7.83 7.00
CA VAL A 137 19.14 -9.07 6.94
C VAL A 137 20.00 -10.29 7.26
N ASN A 138 21.19 -10.39 6.65
CA ASN A 138 22.07 -11.54 6.87
C ASN A 138 22.58 -11.60 8.32
N ALA A 139 22.92 -10.47 8.93
CA ALA A 139 23.35 -10.42 10.33
C ALA A 139 22.20 -10.78 11.28
N VAL A 140 20.99 -10.28 11.01
CA VAL A 140 19.79 -10.60 11.78
C VAL A 140 19.44 -12.09 11.69
N THR A 141 19.43 -12.69 10.51
CA THR A 141 19.13 -14.12 10.36
C THR A 141 20.21 -15.01 10.97
N GLN A 142 21.47 -14.57 10.92
CA GLN A 142 22.57 -15.25 11.60
C GLN A 142 22.46 -15.16 13.13
N ALA A 143 22.08 -13.99 13.67
CA ALA A 143 21.81 -13.84 15.09
C ALA A 143 20.65 -14.73 15.56
N TYR A 144 19.58 -14.85 14.76
CA TYR A 144 18.48 -15.78 15.06
C TYR A 144 18.90 -17.25 15.02
N GLN A 145 19.79 -17.61 14.10
CA GLN A 145 20.34 -18.95 14.05
C GLN A 145 21.12 -19.32 15.32
N GLN A 146 21.74 -18.34 15.99
CA GLN A 146 22.48 -18.55 17.23
C GLN A 146 21.60 -18.46 18.48
N ASP A 147 20.69 -17.48 18.54
CA ASP A 147 19.94 -17.14 19.75
C ASP A 147 18.70 -18.06 19.96
N ILE A 148 17.97 -18.41 18.89
CA ILE A 148 16.71 -19.18 19.01
C ILE A 148 16.91 -20.58 19.62
N PRO A 149 17.93 -21.38 19.20
CA PRO A 149 18.14 -22.70 19.80
C PRO A 149 18.45 -22.66 21.31
N GLN A 150 18.93 -21.53 21.83
CA GLN A 150 19.19 -21.33 23.27
C GLN A 150 17.93 -20.98 24.05
N LEU A 151 16.95 -20.34 23.40
CA LEU A 151 15.71 -19.89 24.03
C LEU A 151 14.63 -20.98 24.03
N ILE A 152 14.64 -21.84 23.01
CA ILE A 152 13.68 -22.93 22.87
C ILE A 152 14.47 -24.20 22.56
N GLU A 153 14.81 -24.95 23.62
CA GLU A 153 15.43 -26.26 23.49
C GLU A 153 14.58 -27.11 22.53
N SER A 154 15.24 -27.76 21.56
CA SER A 154 14.65 -28.62 20.52
C SER A 154 14.27 -27.97 19.19
N ASN A 155 14.46 -26.67 18.99
CA ASN A 155 14.23 -26.02 17.68
C ASN A 155 15.53 -25.59 17.01
N LYS A 156 15.61 -25.75 15.69
CA LYS A 156 16.76 -25.30 14.88
C LYS A 156 16.30 -24.33 13.79
N VAL A 157 17.06 -23.26 13.61
CA VAL A 157 16.84 -22.32 12.50
C VAL A 157 17.82 -22.66 11.39
N ILE A 158 17.27 -22.90 10.20
CA ILE A 158 18.04 -23.19 8.98
C ILE A 158 17.82 -22.04 8.02
N ILE A 159 18.90 -21.39 7.59
CA ILE A 159 18.84 -20.37 6.54
C ILE A 159 18.71 -21.11 5.21
N LEU A 160 17.54 -21.02 4.57
CA LEU A 160 17.28 -21.62 3.27
C LEU A 160 17.91 -20.78 2.15
N GLU A 161 17.79 -19.46 2.26
CA GLU A 161 18.28 -18.51 1.26
C GLU A 161 18.91 -17.31 1.97
N LYS A 162 20.17 -17.00 1.63
CA LYS A 162 20.85 -15.79 2.11
C LYS A 162 20.39 -14.58 1.32
N ALA A 163 20.35 -13.42 1.97
CA ALA A 163 20.02 -12.19 1.28
C ALA A 163 21.11 -11.83 0.26
N SER A 164 20.67 -11.51 -0.96
CA SER A 164 21.49 -10.92 -2.02
C SER A 164 21.29 -9.40 -2.07
N VAL A 165 22.18 -8.69 -2.76
CA VAL A 165 22.07 -7.24 -2.93
C VAL A 165 21.00 -6.95 -3.98
N PRO A 166 19.88 -6.29 -3.60
CA PRO A 166 18.82 -5.96 -4.54
C PRO A 166 19.32 -4.94 -5.57
N THR A 167 19.14 -5.26 -6.85
CA THR A 167 19.55 -4.39 -7.97
C THR A 167 18.47 -3.40 -8.38
N VAL A 168 17.22 -3.67 -8.01
CA VAL A 168 16.06 -2.84 -8.33
C VAL A 168 15.45 -2.25 -7.04
N PRO A 169 15.05 -0.96 -7.06
CA PRO A 169 14.39 -0.36 -5.92
C PRO A 169 13.00 -0.97 -5.74
N SER A 170 12.65 -1.25 -4.49
CA SER A 170 11.35 -1.80 -4.09
C SER A 170 10.25 -0.73 -3.97
N SER A 171 10.64 0.53 -3.79
CA SER A 171 9.76 1.71 -3.75
C SER A 171 10.53 2.95 -4.22
N PRO A 172 9.83 3.97 -4.75
CA PRO A 172 8.39 4.04 -4.97
C PRO A 172 7.90 3.21 -6.18
N LYS A 173 6.73 2.58 -6.04
CA LYS A 173 6.10 1.82 -7.13
C LYS A 173 5.37 2.77 -8.08
N LEU A 174 6.11 3.30 -9.05
CA LEU A 174 5.63 4.35 -9.97
C LEU A 174 4.25 4.03 -10.57
N VAL A 175 4.05 2.82 -11.09
CA VAL A 175 2.78 2.42 -11.72
C VAL A 175 1.61 2.47 -10.74
N ILE A 176 1.80 1.97 -9.52
CA ILE A 176 0.76 1.97 -8.49
C ILE A 176 0.46 3.41 -8.05
N ASN A 177 1.49 4.22 -7.83
CA ASN A 177 1.32 5.63 -7.45
C ASN A 177 0.56 6.42 -8.52
N LEU A 178 0.84 6.17 -9.80
CA LEU A 178 0.12 6.79 -10.92
C LEU A 178 -1.34 6.35 -10.99
N ILE A 179 -1.64 5.07 -10.78
CA ILE A 179 -3.02 4.57 -10.72
C ILE A 179 -3.78 5.24 -9.57
N ILE A 180 -3.19 5.28 -8.37
CA ILE A 180 -3.80 5.93 -7.20
C ILE A 180 -4.04 7.42 -7.48
N ALA A 181 -3.04 8.12 -8.03
CA ALA A 181 -3.16 9.54 -8.38
C ALA A 181 -4.22 9.79 -9.45
N GLY A 182 -4.32 8.93 -10.46
CA GLY A 182 -5.35 9.01 -11.50
C GLY A 182 -6.75 8.81 -10.93
N ILE A 183 -6.95 7.79 -10.08
CA ILE A 183 -8.24 7.54 -9.40
C ILE A 183 -8.62 8.73 -8.51
N LEU A 184 -7.68 9.22 -7.69
CA LEU A 184 -7.92 10.40 -6.85
C LEU A 184 -8.23 11.64 -7.69
N GLY A 185 -7.52 11.82 -8.81
CA GLY A 185 -7.77 12.90 -9.76
C GLY A 185 -9.18 12.86 -10.33
N ILE A 186 -9.68 11.69 -10.71
CA ILE A 186 -11.06 11.50 -11.20
C ILE A 186 -12.07 11.81 -10.08
N VAL A 187 -11.83 11.33 -8.85
CA VAL A 187 -12.74 11.59 -7.72
C VAL A 187 -12.82 13.10 -7.42
N ILE A 188 -11.67 13.78 -7.40
CA ILE A 188 -11.60 15.24 -7.19
C ILE A 188 -12.33 15.97 -8.31
N ASP A 189 -12.15 15.53 -9.55
CA ASP A 189 -12.79 16.14 -10.71
C ASP A 189 -14.32 15.97 -10.70
N ILE A 190 -14.83 14.80 -10.31
CA ILE A 190 -16.29 14.58 -10.14
C ILE A 190 -16.84 15.53 -9.06
N ILE A 191 -16.14 15.66 -7.93
CA ILE A 191 -16.54 16.59 -6.85
C ILE A 191 -16.52 18.04 -7.36
N PHE A 192 -15.52 18.41 -8.15
CA PHE A 192 -15.39 19.73 -8.73
C PHE A 192 -16.52 20.05 -9.71
N VAL A 193 -16.84 19.13 -10.62
CA VAL A 193 -17.96 19.25 -11.57
C VAL A 193 -19.30 19.35 -10.83
N LEU A 194 -19.50 18.53 -9.79
CA LEU A 194 -20.71 18.59 -8.96
C LEU A 194 -20.82 19.92 -8.23
N THR A 195 -19.70 20.45 -7.72
CA THR A 195 -19.67 21.78 -7.08
C THR A 195 -20.08 22.85 -8.09
N ILE A 196 -19.55 22.83 -9.31
CA ILE A 196 -19.99 23.76 -10.36
C ILE A 196 -21.48 23.62 -10.63
N LEU A 197 -22.02 22.40 -10.69
CA LEU A 197 -23.45 22.17 -10.91
C LEU A 197 -24.31 22.75 -9.77
N LEU A 198 -23.91 22.57 -8.51
CA LEU A 198 -24.65 23.09 -7.35
C LEU A 198 -24.63 24.62 -7.27
N PHE A 199 -23.53 25.25 -7.69
CA PHE A 199 -23.39 26.70 -7.69
C PHE A 199 -23.85 27.36 -9.00
N ARG A 200 -24.29 26.58 -10.00
CA ARG A 200 -24.80 27.11 -11.26
C ARG A 200 -26.24 27.61 -11.08
N ASN A 201 -26.37 28.89 -10.77
CA ASN A 201 -27.66 29.56 -10.59
C ASN A 201 -28.31 30.00 -11.92
N THR A 202 -28.34 29.11 -12.93
CA THR A 202 -28.83 29.46 -14.28
C THR A 202 -30.17 28.80 -14.58
N ILE A 203 -31.22 29.64 -14.63
CA ILE A 203 -32.57 29.34 -15.12
C ILE A 203 -32.47 29.13 -16.63
N ASN A 204 -32.63 27.89 -17.11
CA ASN A 204 -32.54 27.59 -18.55
C ASN A 204 -33.78 26.86 -19.09
N SER A 205 -34.72 26.50 -18.22
CA SER A 205 -35.92 25.77 -18.61
C SER A 205 -37.16 26.59 -18.30
N GLU A 206 -38.21 26.48 -19.12
CA GLU A 206 -39.55 27.01 -18.79
C GLU A 206 -40.03 26.49 -17.42
N LYS A 207 -39.57 25.30 -17.03
CA LYS A 207 -39.82 24.68 -15.72
C LYS A 207 -39.18 25.43 -14.55
N ASP A 208 -38.03 26.07 -14.78
CA ASP A 208 -37.36 26.92 -13.77
C ASP A 208 -38.13 28.24 -13.57
N LEU A 209 -38.92 28.68 -14.57
CA LEU A 209 -39.79 29.86 -14.47
C LEU A 209 -41.07 29.55 -13.70
N GLU A 210 -41.66 28.36 -13.89
CA GLU A 210 -42.81 27.88 -13.13
C GLU A 210 -42.49 27.73 -11.63
N ASP A 211 -41.31 27.22 -11.28
CA ASP A 211 -40.85 27.10 -9.88
C ASP A 211 -40.65 28.46 -9.19
N LEU A 212 -40.45 29.53 -9.96
CA LEU A 212 -40.34 30.91 -9.48
C LEU A 212 -41.67 31.68 -9.54
N ASN A 213 -42.79 31.02 -9.88
CA ASN A 213 -44.09 31.66 -10.12
C ASN A 213 -44.05 32.77 -11.20
N LEU A 214 -43.12 32.66 -12.15
CA LEU A 214 -42.99 33.60 -13.25
C LEU A 214 -43.65 33.03 -14.51
N ASN A 215 -44.61 33.76 -15.06
CA ASN A 215 -45.22 33.38 -16.34
C ASN A 215 -44.22 33.57 -17.49
N SER A 216 -44.09 32.55 -18.32
CA SER A 216 -43.36 32.65 -19.60
C SER A 216 -44.06 33.68 -20.49
N MET A 217 -43.40 34.80 -20.79
CA MET A 217 -43.95 35.89 -21.61
C MET A 217 -43.84 35.62 -23.12
N GLY A 218 -43.32 34.46 -23.52
CA GLY A 218 -43.22 34.04 -24.91
C GLY A 218 -41.85 33.47 -25.25
N THR A 219 -41.83 32.52 -26.19
CA THR A 219 -40.61 31.90 -26.72
C THR A 219 -40.26 32.52 -28.07
N ILE A 220 -39.02 32.98 -28.21
CA ILE A 220 -38.50 33.46 -29.49
C ILE A 220 -37.87 32.27 -30.22
N PRO A 221 -38.44 31.81 -31.35
CA PRO A 221 -37.86 30.69 -32.08
C PRO A 221 -36.53 31.10 -32.72
N LEU A 222 -35.46 30.36 -32.40
CA LEU A 222 -34.17 30.50 -33.08
C LEU A 222 -34.29 29.94 -34.51
N ILE A 223 -34.48 30.83 -35.49
CA ILE A 223 -34.45 30.46 -36.91
C ILE A 223 -32.97 30.27 -37.29
N LYS A 224 -32.56 29.02 -37.52
CA LYS A 224 -31.21 28.69 -37.99
C LYS A 224 -31.05 29.16 -39.43
N SER A 225 -30.32 30.27 -39.63
CA SER A 225 -29.94 30.72 -40.97
C SER A 225 -29.03 29.67 -41.62
N LYS A 226 -29.43 29.13 -42.77
CA LYS A 226 -28.54 28.35 -43.64
C LYS A 226 -27.61 29.34 -44.35
N GLY A 227 -26.40 29.47 -43.83
CA GLY A 227 -25.24 30.04 -44.52
C GLY A 227 -24.15 28.99 -44.58
#